data_AF-A0A0D6B0I5-F1
#
_entry.id   AF-A0A0D6B0I5-F1
#
_cell.length_a   1.000
_cell.length_b   1.000
_cell.length_c   1.000
_cell.angle_alpha   90.00
_cell.angle_beta   90.00
_cell.angle_gamma   90.00
#
_symmetry.space_group_name_H-M   'P 1'
#
loop_
_entity.id
_entity.type
_entity.pdbx_description
1 polymer ?
#
loop_
_entity_poly.entity_id
_entity_poly.type
_entity_poly.pdbx_seq_one_letter_code
_entity_poly.pdbx_strand_id
1 'polypeptide(L)'
;MPRRLLRVLRGGARAKGAAPQAAGARAAPLPDDTPFGEDLAGRAVAFLETTSAAWGEAAIVRTHRDYTGHGLFHDRAAGRFFLSRSLDGWPCAPEYLSFADAAGFRRWLAAQSDASLSGQVPSDIPGFERDPGNQRITRSFVEDYLRRHGNGGASGRQGS
;
A
#
# COMPACT_ATOMS: atom_id res chain seq x y z
N MET A 1 64.15 4.81 63.22
CA MET A 1 63.04 5.16 64.15
C MET A 1 61.84 5.64 63.32
N PRO A 2 60.58 5.35 63.72
CA PRO A 2 59.67 4.50 62.94
C PRO A 2 58.46 5.20 62.27
N ARG A 3 57.83 4.44 61.33
CA ARG A 3 56.38 4.33 61.03
C ARG A 3 55.59 5.57 60.56
N ARG A 4 54.99 5.48 59.36
CA ARG A 4 53.57 5.03 59.19
C ARG A 4 53.17 4.88 57.71
N LEU A 5 52.48 3.78 57.43
CA LEU A 5 51.66 3.56 56.23
C LEU A 5 50.56 4.63 56.11
N LEU A 6 50.21 5.01 54.88
CA LEU A 6 48.80 5.09 54.48
C LEU A 6 48.64 4.97 52.95
N ARG A 7 48.02 3.85 52.59
CA ARG A 7 47.44 3.46 51.31
C ARG A 7 46.12 4.21 51.14
N VAL A 8 45.89 4.97 50.06
CA VAL A 8 44.53 5.21 49.52
C VAL A 8 44.57 5.51 48.00
N LEU A 9 44.06 4.52 47.26
CA LEU A 9 43.15 4.57 46.10
C LEU A 9 43.44 5.46 44.88
N ARG A 10 43.72 4.76 43.77
CA ARG A 10 43.43 5.14 42.39
C ARG A 10 41.95 5.54 42.24
N GLY A 11 41.70 6.84 42.12
CA GLY A 11 40.46 7.36 41.53
C GLY A 11 40.59 7.36 40.01
N GLY A 12 40.25 6.24 39.37
CA GLY A 12 40.11 6.18 37.92
C GLY A 12 38.98 7.12 37.48
N ALA A 13 39.31 8.15 36.73
CA ALA A 13 38.33 8.94 36.01
C ALA A 13 37.61 8.00 35.03
N ARG A 14 36.37 7.61 35.36
CA ARG A 14 35.47 6.96 34.40
C ARG A 14 35.27 7.93 33.26
N ALA A 15 35.84 7.60 32.10
CA ALA A 15 35.44 8.19 30.85
C ALA A 15 33.91 8.06 30.74
N LYS A 16 33.25 9.22 30.70
CA LYS A 16 31.81 9.34 30.47
C LYS A 16 31.55 8.65 29.14
N GLY A 17 30.89 7.49 29.19
CA GLY A 17 30.62 6.66 28.03
C GLY A 17 30.04 7.52 26.92
N ALA A 18 30.73 7.56 25.78
CA ALA A 18 30.16 8.08 24.55
C ALA A 18 28.87 7.31 24.31
N ALA A 19 27.75 8.04 24.24
CA ALA A 19 26.50 7.47 23.78
C ALA A 19 26.77 6.79 22.43
N PRO A 20 26.25 5.57 22.18
CA PRO A 20 26.34 4.99 20.87
C PRO A 20 25.75 6.01 19.89
N GLN A 21 26.55 6.41 18.89
CA GLN A 21 26.05 7.23 17.79
C GLN A 21 24.78 6.55 17.30
N ALA A 22 23.65 7.23 17.44
CA ALA A 22 22.38 6.76 16.92
C ALA A 22 22.64 6.44 15.45
N ALA A 23 22.60 5.16 15.11
CA ALA A 23 22.68 4.72 13.73
C ALA A 23 21.57 5.51 13.00
N GLY A 24 21.98 6.44 12.14
CA GLY A 24 21.06 7.30 11.43
C GLY A 24 19.99 6.42 10.81
N ALA A 25 18.72 6.77 11.02
CA ALA A 25 17.60 6.03 10.47
C ALA A 25 17.88 5.80 8.98
N ARG A 26 18.10 4.53 8.60
CA ARG A 26 18.36 4.16 7.22
C ARG A 26 17.10 4.59 6.46
N ALA A 27 17.24 5.58 5.57
CA ALA A 27 16.11 6.03 4.77
C ALA A 27 15.49 4.81 4.09
N ALA A 28 14.18 4.62 4.25
CA ALA A 28 13.49 3.56 3.55
C ALA A 28 13.75 3.74 2.04
N PRO A 29 14.04 2.66 1.30
CA PRO A 29 14.19 2.77 -0.15
C PRO A 29 12.91 3.37 -0.75
N LEU A 30 13.09 4.24 -1.74
CA LEU A 30 11.96 4.80 -2.49
C LEU A 30 11.18 3.66 -3.17
N PRO A 31 9.85 3.79 -3.34
CA PRO A 31 9.07 2.80 -4.07
C PRO A 31 9.49 2.70 -5.55
N ASP A 32 9.27 1.53 -6.16
CA ASP A 32 9.59 1.24 -7.56
C ASP A 32 8.79 2.13 -8.53
N ASP A 33 9.47 2.77 -9.47
CA ASP A 33 8.86 3.66 -10.47
C ASP A 33 8.53 2.94 -11.79
N THR A 34 8.81 1.65 -11.90
CA THR A 34 8.50 0.83 -13.08
C THR A 34 7.00 0.80 -13.36
N PRO A 35 6.53 1.24 -14.55
CA PRO A 35 5.12 1.22 -14.90
C PRO A 35 4.50 -0.17 -14.79
N PHE A 36 3.29 -0.27 -14.24
CA PHE A 36 2.52 -1.51 -14.11
C PHE A 36 2.40 -2.26 -15.43
N GLY A 37 2.20 -1.50 -16.51
CA GLY A 37 2.13 -2.02 -17.87
C GLY A 37 0.74 -2.52 -18.25
N GLU A 38 0.56 -2.66 -19.55
CA GLU A 38 -0.73 -2.99 -20.19
C GLU A 38 -1.32 -4.33 -19.74
N ASP A 39 -0.47 -5.33 -19.49
CA ASP A 39 -0.92 -6.67 -19.08
C ASP A 39 -1.57 -6.66 -17.69
N LEU A 40 -0.88 -6.09 -16.69
CA LEU A 40 -1.40 -6.03 -15.33
C LEU A 40 -2.67 -5.17 -15.26
N ALA A 41 -2.65 -4.01 -15.94
CA ALA A 41 -3.81 -3.15 -16.02
C ALA A 41 -5.01 -3.85 -16.70
N GLY A 42 -4.78 -4.56 -17.80
CA GLY A 42 -5.81 -5.33 -18.49
C GLY A 42 -6.44 -6.42 -17.62
N ARG A 43 -5.62 -7.17 -16.86
CA ARG A 43 -6.13 -8.18 -15.92
C ARG A 43 -6.92 -7.55 -14.77
N ALA A 44 -6.48 -6.40 -14.26
CA ALA A 44 -7.20 -5.67 -13.21
C ALA A 44 -8.58 -5.18 -13.69
N VAL A 45 -8.64 -4.61 -14.90
CA VAL A 45 -9.91 -4.18 -15.53
C VAL A 45 -10.84 -5.38 -15.73
N ALA A 46 -10.36 -6.46 -16.34
CA ALA A 46 -11.18 -7.65 -16.58
C ALA A 46 -11.72 -8.24 -15.27
N PHE A 47 -10.93 -8.23 -14.20
CA PHE A 47 -11.38 -8.67 -12.87
C PHE A 47 -12.51 -7.78 -12.33
N LEU A 48 -12.34 -6.45 -12.39
CA LEU A 48 -13.34 -5.47 -11.94
C LEU A 48 -14.63 -5.52 -12.77
N GLU A 49 -14.56 -5.84 -14.06
CA GLU A 49 -15.74 -5.99 -14.91
C GLU A 49 -16.50 -7.29 -14.67
N THR A 50 -15.80 -8.38 -14.35
CA THR A 50 -16.42 -9.71 -14.22
C THR A 50 -16.87 -10.02 -12.80
N THR A 51 -16.19 -9.49 -11.79
CA THR A 51 -16.48 -9.80 -10.38
C THR A 51 -17.59 -8.90 -9.84
N SER A 52 -18.53 -9.46 -9.07
CA SER A 52 -19.40 -8.67 -8.19
C SER A 52 -18.92 -8.87 -6.75
N ALA A 53 -18.63 -7.79 -6.01
CA ALA A 53 -18.59 -7.94 -4.56
C ALA A 53 -20.02 -8.17 -4.06
N ALA A 54 -20.16 -8.83 -2.91
CA ALA A 54 -21.45 -9.06 -2.24
C ALA A 54 -22.25 -7.76 -1.94
N TRP A 55 -21.64 -6.60 -2.18
CA TRP A 55 -22.13 -5.28 -1.79
C TRP A 55 -22.35 -4.30 -2.96
N GLY A 56 -22.33 -4.79 -4.21
CA GLY A 56 -22.79 -4.02 -5.39
C GLY A 56 -21.69 -3.49 -6.32
N GLU A 57 -20.48 -3.25 -5.83
CA GLU A 57 -19.34 -2.75 -6.63
C GLU A 57 -18.20 -3.77 -6.67
N ALA A 58 -17.54 -3.92 -7.81
CA ALA A 58 -16.32 -4.72 -7.87
C ALA A 58 -15.15 -3.90 -7.32
N ALA A 59 -14.25 -4.53 -6.55
CA ALA A 59 -13.15 -3.83 -5.93
C ALA A 59 -11.85 -4.64 -5.91
N ILE A 60 -10.73 -3.96 -6.10
CA ILE A 60 -9.39 -4.44 -5.75
C ILE A 60 -8.97 -3.64 -4.52
N VAL A 61 -9.21 -4.24 -3.36
CA VAL A 61 -9.08 -3.58 -2.05
C VAL A 61 -8.86 -4.62 -0.95
N ARG A 62 -8.13 -4.31 0.12
CA ARG A 62 -8.10 -5.18 1.30
C ARG A 62 -9.33 -4.94 2.16
N THR A 63 -9.98 -6.04 2.52
CA THR A 63 -11.09 -6.08 3.47
C THR A 63 -10.55 -6.58 4.80
N HIS A 64 -10.37 -5.66 5.75
CA HIS A 64 -10.05 -5.97 7.15
C HIS A 64 -10.62 -4.86 8.02
N ARG A 65 -10.98 -5.18 9.26
CA ARG A 65 -11.49 -4.19 10.22
C ARG A 65 -10.43 -3.12 10.51
N ASP A 66 -10.87 -1.87 10.59
CA ASP A 66 -10.04 -0.69 10.83
C ASP A 66 -8.93 -0.50 9.77
N TYR A 67 -9.12 -1.07 8.59
CA TYR A 67 -8.15 -1.01 7.50
C TYR A 67 -8.50 0.14 6.57
N THR A 68 -7.52 1.01 6.31
CA THR A 68 -7.72 2.24 5.54
C THR A 68 -6.66 2.38 4.47
N GLY A 69 -6.99 3.05 3.37
CA GLY A 69 -6.02 3.42 2.35
C GLY A 69 -6.70 3.56 1.01
N HIS A 70 -6.16 2.98 -0.05
CA HIS A 70 -6.64 3.23 -1.41
C HIS A 70 -7.16 1.96 -2.06
N GLY A 71 -8.25 2.05 -2.81
CA GLY A 71 -8.85 0.94 -3.56
C GLY A 71 -9.15 1.33 -5.01
N LEU A 72 -9.17 0.33 -5.89
CA LEU A 72 -9.67 0.46 -7.26
C LEU A 72 -11.07 -0.15 -7.31
N PHE A 73 -12.03 0.58 -7.88
CA PHE A 73 -13.44 0.21 -7.85
C PHE A 73 -14.07 0.31 -9.24
N HIS A 74 -15.17 -0.44 -9.42
CA HIS A 74 -16.02 -0.37 -10.60
C HIS A 74 -17.49 -0.32 -10.16
N ASP A 75 -18.13 0.81 -10.46
CA ASP A 75 -19.57 1.01 -10.34
C ASP A 75 -20.22 0.50 -11.63
N ARG A 76 -20.78 -0.71 -11.54
CA ARG A 76 -21.38 -1.42 -12.68
C ARG A 76 -22.67 -0.75 -13.17
N ALA A 77 -23.37 -0.03 -12.30
CA ALA A 77 -24.63 0.63 -12.67
C ALA A 77 -24.35 1.84 -13.57
N ALA A 78 -23.29 2.59 -13.27
CA ALA A 78 -22.85 3.72 -14.09
C ALA A 78 -21.81 3.33 -15.16
N GLY A 79 -21.26 2.12 -15.12
CA GLY A 79 -20.22 1.64 -16.03
C GLY A 79 -18.87 2.36 -15.85
N ARG A 80 -18.61 2.91 -14.65
CA ARG A 80 -17.48 3.79 -14.37
C ARG A 80 -16.49 3.15 -13.42
N PHE A 81 -15.20 3.43 -13.65
CA PHE A 81 -14.11 2.99 -12.80
C PHE A 81 -13.60 4.17 -11.99
N PHE A 82 -13.14 3.93 -10.77
CA PHE A 82 -12.64 5.00 -9.93
C PHE A 82 -11.59 4.53 -8.93
N LEU A 83 -10.73 5.47 -8.58
CA LEU A 83 -9.79 5.38 -7.47
C LEU A 83 -10.40 6.15 -6.30
N SER A 84 -10.49 5.52 -5.14
CA SER A 84 -10.92 6.21 -3.93
C SER A 84 -10.17 5.73 -2.70
N ARG A 85 -10.29 6.50 -1.62
CA ARG A 85 -10.02 5.99 -0.28
C ARG A 85 -10.94 4.79 -0.03
N SER A 86 -10.42 3.79 0.66
CA SER A 86 -11.20 2.73 1.26
C SER A 86 -11.12 2.72 2.78
N LEU A 87 -12.24 2.36 3.40
CA LEU A 87 -12.36 1.96 4.80
C LEU A 87 -13.03 0.59 4.84
N ASP A 88 -12.35 -0.42 5.40
CA ASP A 88 -12.85 -1.79 5.55
C ASP A 88 -13.36 -2.41 4.24
N GLY A 89 -12.77 -2.03 3.11
CA GLY A 89 -13.14 -2.49 1.77
C GLY A 89 -14.21 -1.65 1.07
N TRP A 90 -14.79 -0.65 1.73
CA TRP A 90 -15.79 0.24 1.15
C TRP A 90 -15.13 1.49 0.59
N PRO A 91 -15.54 1.99 -0.60
CA PRO A 91 -15.08 3.28 -1.06
C PRO A 91 -15.64 4.39 -0.18
N CYS A 92 -14.84 5.41 0.08
CA CYS A 92 -15.26 6.63 0.77
C CYS A 92 -15.39 7.77 -0.26
N ALA A 93 -16.29 8.72 -0.01
CA ALA A 93 -16.34 9.96 -0.79
C ALA A 93 -15.38 11.02 -0.20
N PRO A 94 -14.85 11.95 -1.01
CA PRO A 94 -14.93 11.97 -2.47
C PRO A 94 -13.98 10.95 -3.12
N GLU A 95 -14.30 10.55 -4.35
CA GLU A 95 -13.38 9.82 -5.22
C GLU A 95 -12.16 10.68 -5.55
N TYR A 96 -10.99 10.06 -5.69
CA TYR A 96 -9.78 10.76 -6.13
C TYR A 96 -9.77 10.95 -7.65
N LEU A 97 -10.15 9.91 -8.39
CA LEU A 97 -10.24 9.91 -9.86
C LEU A 97 -11.39 9.03 -10.30
N SER A 98 -12.04 9.41 -11.39
CA SER A 98 -13.07 8.62 -12.05
C SER A 98 -12.89 8.59 -13.55
N PHE A 99 -13.31 7.48 -14.15
CA PHE A 99 -13.13 7.16 -15.56
C PHE A 99 -14.45 6.64 -16.10
N ALA A 100 -14.91 7.24 -17.21
CA ALA A 100 -16.19 6.89 -17.83
C ALA A 100 -16.19 5.50 -18.48
N ASP A 101 -15.02 4.92 -18.75
CA ASP A 101 -14.91 3.63 -19.41
C ASP A 101 -13.62 2.88 -19.00
N ALA A 102 -13.63 1.58 -19.31
CA ALA A 102 -12.54 0.65 -19.05
C ALA A 102 -11.24 1.02 -19.78
N ALA A 103 -11.33 1.62 -20.98
CA ALA A 103 -10.16 1.93 -21.78
C ALA A 103 -9.37 3.11 -21.18
N GLY A 104 -10.06 4.14 -20.71
CA GLY A 104 -9.49 5.26 -19.98
C GLY A 104 -8.83 4.81 -18.68
N PHE A 105 -9.54 4.01 -17.89
CA PHE A 105 -9.02 3.46 -16.65
C PHE A 105 -7.78 2.58 -16.87
N ARG A 106 -7.83 1.68 -17.86
CA ARG A 106 -6.71 0.80 -18.21
C ARG A 106 -5.46 1.59 -18.59
N ARG A 107 -5.59 2.57 -19.50
CA ARG A 107 -4.45 3.40 -19.92
C ARG A 107 -3.84 4.15 -18.74
N TRP A 108 -4.69 4.70 -17.87
CA TRP A 108 -4.23 5.35 -16.65
C TRP A 108 -3.47 4.38 -15.74
N LEU A 109 -4.05 3.21 -15.45
CA LEU A 109 -3.47 2.22 -14.54
C LEU A 109 -2.16 1.63 -15.09
N ALA A 110 -2.06 1.40 -16.39
CA ALA A 110 -0.86 0.89 -17.04
C ALA A 110 0.35 1.85 -16.89
N ALA A 111 0.08 3.16 -16.80
CA ALA A 111 1.07 4.20 -16.59
C ALA A 111 1.44 4.42 -15.12
N GLN A 112 0.72 3.82 -14.17
CA GLN A 112 1.02 3.95 -12.75
C GLN A 112 2.17 3.02 -12.33
N SER A 113 2.76 3.31 -11.17
CA SER A 113 3.82 2.52 -10.55
C SER A 113 3.62 2.44 -9.03
N ASP A 114 4.47 1.66 -8.35
CA ASP A 114 4.46 1.63 -6.88
C ASP A 114 4.74 3.03 -6.34
N ALA A 115 5.61 3.80 -6.99
CA ALA A 115 5.89 5.18 -6.65
C ALA A 115 4.66 6.07 -6.76
N SER A 116 3.99 6.11 -7.94
CA SER A 116 2.87 7.03 -8.16
C SER A 116 1.64 6.71 -7.30
N LEU A 117 1.45 5.45 -6.90
CA LEU A 117 0.33 5.00 -6.06
C LEU A 117 0.72 4.62 -4.62
N SER A 118 1.95 4.95 -4.19
CA SER A 118 2.40 4.76 -2.81
C SER A 118 1.88 5.84 -1.87
N GLY A 119 1.57 7.03 -2.38
CA GLY A 119 1.38 8.25 -1.56
C GLY A 119 2.58 8.62 -0.68
N GLN A 120 3.75 8.00 -0.91
CA GLN A 120 5.03 8.34 -0.28
C GLN A 120 5.83 9.36 -1.11
N VAL A 121 5.54 9.41 -2.40
CA VAL A 121 6.05 10.41 -3.34
C VAL A 121 4.85 11.29 -3.73
N PRO A 122 5.04 12.62 -3.90
CA PRO A 122 3.99 13.47 -4.47
C PRO A 122 3.50 12.89 -5.80
N SER A 123 2.19 12.79 -5.91
CA SER A 123 1.45 12.40 -7.10
C SER A 123 0.67 13.61 -7.61
N ASP A 124 0.28 13.59 -8.88
CA ASP A 124 -0.60 14.62 -9.43
C ASP A 124 -2.09 14.38 -9.06
N ILE A 125 -2.37 13.46 -8.13
CA ILE A 125 -3.71 13.05 -7.75
C ILE A 125 -4.17 13.88 -6.52
N PRO A 126 -5.17 14.77 -6.67
CA PRO A 126 -5.56 15.68 -5.60
C PRO A 126 -5.99 14.94 -4.33
N GLY A 127 -5.29 15.19 -3.22
CA GLY A 127 -5.63 14.65 -1.90
C GLY A 127 -5.19 13.21 -1.66
N PHE A 128 -4.49 12.58 -2.61
CA PHE A 128 -4.04 11.19 -2.51
C PHE A 128 -2.95 10.99 -1.45
N GLU A 129 -1.95 11.88 -1.34
CA GLU A 129 -0.90 11.75 -0.31
C GLU A 129 -1.39 12.06 1.10
N ARG A 130 -2.57 12.69 1.24
CA ARG A 130 -3.10 13.11 2.54
C ARG A 130 -3.72 11.97 3.33
N ASP A 131 -3.86 10.78 2.74
CA ASP A 131 -4.41 9.62 3.42
C ASP A 131 -3.30 8.73 4.01
N PRO A 132 -3.14 8.71 5.35
CA PRO A 132 -2.11 7.93 6.03
C PRO A 132 -2.44 6.43 6.07
N GLY A 133 -3.47 5.99 5.36
CA GLY A 133 -3.90 4.60 5.31
C GLY A 133 -2.76 3.61 5.03
N ASN A 134 -2.91 2.41 5.57
CA ASN A 134 -1.96 1.32 5.47
C ASN A 134 -2.10 0.51 4.18
N GLN A 135 -3.12 0.77 3.37
CA GLN A 135 -3.28 0.18 2.03
C GLN A 135 -2.76 1.09 0.92
N ARG A 136 -1.80 0.58 0.14
CA ARG A 136 -1.29 1.18 -1.09
C ARG A 136 -1.59 0.28 -2.29
N ILE A 137 -1.77 0.88 -3.47
CA ILE A 137 -1.97 0.14 -4.71
C ILE A 137 -0.61 -0.13 -5.33
N THR A 138 0.11 -1.13 -4.81
CA THR A 138 1.37 -1.59 -5.40
C THR A 138 1.12 -2.68 -6.43
N ARG A 139 2.07 -2.91 -7.35
CA ARG A 139 2.10 -4.04 -8.28
C ARG A 139 1.87 -5.34 -7.53
N SER A 140 2.67 -5.59 -6.50
CA SER A 140 2.59 -6.81 -5.69
C SER A 140 1.21 -6.99 -5.06
N PHE A 141 0.58 -5.91 -4.59
CA PHE A 141 -0.78 -5.96 -4.08
C PHE A 141 -1.79 -6.34 -5.16
N VAL A 142 -1.77 -5.69 -6.32
CA VAL A 142 -2.68 -5.99 -7.43
C VAL A 142 -2.49 -7.42 -7.91
N GLU A 143 -1.25 -7.85 -8.15
CA GLU A 143 -0.94 -9.21 -8.58
C GLU A 143 -1.40 -10.27 -7.58
N ASP A 144 -1.10 -10.09 -6.28
CA ASP A 144 -1.55 -11.01 -5.24
C ASP A 144 -3.08 -11.05 -5.13
N TYR A 145 -3.73 -9.90 -5.25
CA TYR A 145 -5.18 -9.82 -5.21
C TYR A 145 -5.81 -10.60 -6.37
N LEU A 146 -5.36 -10.33 -7.59
CA LEU A 146 -5.82 -11.02 -8.79
C LEU A 146 -5.53 -12.52 -8.73
N ARG A 147 -4.39 -12.94 -8.17
CA ARG A 147 -4.07 -14.36 -7.97
C ARG A 147 -5.03 -15.05 -6.99
N ARG A 148 -5.37 -14.38 -5.89
CA ARG A 148 -6.25 -14.94 -4.83
C ARG A 148 -7.72 -14.97 -5.24
N HIS A 149 -8.16 -13.98 -6.01
CA HIS A 149 -9.57 -13.76 -6.30
C HIS A 149 -9.95 -14.05 -7.77
N GLY A 150 -9.00 -14.06 -8.70
CA GLY A 150 -9.24 -14.28 -10.13
C GLY A 150 -9.38 -15.75 -10.56
N ASN A 151 -9.00 -16.72 -9.72
CA ASN A 151 -9.10 -18.16 -10.03
C ASN A 151 -10.47 -18.79 -9.68
N GLY A 152 -11.47 -17.99 -9.29
CA GLY A 152 -12.79 -18.47 -8.88
C GLY A 152 -13.64 -19.13 -9.97
N GLY A 153 -13.19 -19.14 -11.23
CA GLY A 153 -13.88 -19.79 -12.36
C GLY A 153 -13.50 -21.25 -12.63
N ALA A 154 -12.53 -21.83 -11.90
CA ALA A 154 -12.00 -23.17 -12.18
C ALA A 154 -11.99 -24.13 -10.98
N SER A 155 -12.90 -23.94 -10.02
CA SER A 155 -13.15 -24.96 -8.99
C SER A 155 -14.60 -25.40 -9.06
N GLY A 156 -14.82 -26.51 -9.77
CA GLY A 156 -16.07 -27.24 -9.71
C GLY A 156 -16.39 -27.71 -8.29
N ARG A 157 -17.66 -28.11 -8.13
CA ARG A 157 -18.21 -28.87 -7.00
C ARG A 157 -17.20 -29.76 -6.26
N GLN A 158 -17.26 -29.70 -4.93
CA GLN A 158 -17.29 -30.85 -4.01
C GLN A 158 -17.66 -30.27 -2.62
N GLY A 159 -18.84 -30.58 -2.08
CA GLY A 159 -19.02 -31.53 -0.97
C GLY A 159 -18.80 -30.81 0.37
N SER A 160 -19.73 -30.70 1.32
CA SER A 160 -20.83 -31.59 1.72
C SER A 160 -21.98 -30.81 2.35
#